data_AF-A0A7X7XL10-F1
#
_entry.id   AF-A0A7X7XL10-F1
#
_cell.length_a   1.000
_cell.length_b   1.000
_cell.length_c   1.000
_cell.angle_alpha   90.00
_cell.angle_beta   90.00
_cell.angle_gamma   90.00
#
_symmetry.space_group_name_H-M   'P 1'
#
loop_
_entity.id
_entity.type
_entity.pdbx_description
1 polymer ?
#
loop_
_entity_poly.entity_id
_entity_poly.type
_entity_poly.pdbx_seq_one_letter_code
_entity_poly.pdbx_strand_id
1 'polypeptide(L)'
;MAINLKLSTRVNDDPAVAPWGRSWYGWDPDEPIEAVWANNRGCWYIGARADTERFATMSFDGVVRLVAEIHGRSEVYHHNGGHPNLALEGHVLPVGHPVREALIGREVDRHRNPVTYFDTTELEADHPLDAPGHRFFVAALADLSLTPEEMQALWDVTGRGGEHLAALTAHGDNYIDLRPDDVVFIVDDTVADAPVVAVAHAIEPERTDASPHPRRPDASITIAIEAVVASAEGLFLVDPETDEPSPLPVGAGPVDRDLGEEVLNLWHAHLIEVGWWGDLKETLALMDRYAEHFGSSEEPAALAVHEGARADSEDAFLALAGAQGGPEVLAMARTYVERMGLGAGSFSLSALPNTGRSGTYRRALTLSIGGTEALWIGIDPRTGGVVDWGVRVTPTYAQHQRWLNIQVDNFSHGHYAMGSGSLSFLRLFSEDDDVNAMRQAVRELTSTTHAAQRKGWHNPYLEAAVLEPPTP
;
A
#
# COMPACT_ATOMS: atom_id res chain seq x y z
N MET A 1 11.70 -1.05 -16.12
CA MET A 1 12.71 -0.59 -17.10
C MET A 1 12.61 0.93 -17.22
N ALA A 2 13.55 1.61 -17.87
CA ALA A 2 13.48 3.06 -18.12
C ALA A 2 13.29 3.39 -19.60
N ILE A 3 12.40 4.33 -19.91
CA ILE A 3 12.18 4.84 -21.27
C ILE A 3 13.23 5.92 -21.57
N ASN A 4 14.05 5.75 -22.59
CA ASN A 4 15.01 6.76 -23.00
C ASN A 4 14.56 7.51 -24.27
N LEU A 5 14.47 8.83 -24.13
CA LEU A 5 14.12 9.78 -25.17
C LEU A 5 15.40 10.45 -25.70
N LYS A 6 15.68 10.32 -27.00
CA LYS A 6 16.86 10.91 -27.64
C LYS A 6 16.53 12.29 -28.15
N LEU A 7 17.18 13.30 -27.57
CA LEU A 7 17.00 14.69 -27.94
C LEU A 7 17.93 15.06 -29.09
N SER A 8 17.44 15.92 -29.98
CA SER A 8 18.27 16.65 -30.94
C SER A 8 18.91 17.87 -30.28
N THR A 9 19.70 18.63 -31.03
CA THR A 9 20.03 20.01 -30.65
C THR A 9 18.74 20.83 -30.52
N ARG A 10 18.72 21.82 -29.64
CA ARG A 10 17.60 22.76 -29.49
C ARG A 10 17.10 23.29 -30.83
N VAL A 11 15.79 23.27 -31.00
CA VAL A 11 15.03 23.91 -32.07
C VAL A 11 13.92 24.71 -31.41
N ASN A 12 13.84 26.00 -31.72
CA ASN A 12 12.73 26.84 -31.25
C ASN A 12 11.46 26.49 -32.01
N ASP A 13 10.34 26.49 -31.29
CA ASP A 13 9.01 26.17 -31.80
C ASP A 13 8.08 27.34 -31.47
N ASP A 14 6.96 27.47 -32.19
CA ASP A 14 5.98 28.52 -31.87
C ASP A 14 4.94 27.95 -30.89
N PRO A 15 4.87 28.43 -29.63
CA PRO A 15 3.92 27.95 -28.63
C PRO A 15 2.46 27.97 -29.09
N ALA A 16 2.09 28.85 -30.02
CA ALA A 16 0.72 28.95 -30.50
C ALA A 16 0.28 27.76 -31.36
N VAL A 17 1.24 27.03 -31.96
CA VAL A 17 0.98 25.91 -32.87
C VAL A 17 1.71 24.63 -32.49
N ALA A 18 2.71 24.73 -31.62
CA ALA A 18 3.40 23.59 -31.06
C ALA A 18 2.39 22.73 -30.28
N PRO A 19 2.45 21.39 -30.40
CA PRO A 19 1.66 20.53 -29.53
C PRO A 19 1.88 20.95 -28.08
N TRP A 20 0.81 20.96 -27.26
CA TRP A 20 0.73 21.36 -25.83
C TRP A 20 1.33 22.73 -25.40
N GLY A 21 1.70 23.60 -26.34
CA GLY A 21 2.19 24.95 -26.02
C GLY A 21 3.68 25.06 -25.66
N ARG A 22 4.54 24.14 -26.10
CA ARG A 22 6.01 24.26 -25.88
C ARG A 22 6.62 25.37 -26.75
N SER A 23 7.68 26.00 -26.28
CA SER A 23 8.41 27.05 -27.02
C SER A 23 9.68 26.58 -27.71
N TRP A 24 10.12 25.35 -27.43
CA TRP A 24 11.27 24.72 -28.07
C TRP A 24 11.26 23.21 -27.79
N TYR A 25 12.13 22.47 -28.48
CA TYR A 25 12.45 21.07 -28.17
C TYR A 25 13.93 20.78 -28.48
N GLY A 26 14.47 19.67 -27.99
CA GLY A 26 15.88 19.32 -28.06
C GLY A 26 16.60 19.52 -26.73
N TRP A 27 17.92 19.46 -26.75
CA TRP A 27 18.80 19.72 -25.61
C TRP A 27 19.39 21.12 -25.68
N ASP A 28 19.37 21.81 -24.54
CA ASP A 28 20.05 23.08 -24.31
C ASP A 28 20.79 23.01 -22.97
N PRO A 29 22.13 23.11 -22.94
CA PRO A 29 22.90 23.05 -21.71
C PRO A 29 22.71 24.29 -20.80
N ASP A 30 22.16 25.39 -21.33
CA ASP A 30 21.97 26.64 -20.59
C ASP A 30 20.58 26.73 -19.95
N GLU A 31 19.68 25.80 -20.25
CA GLU A 31 18.33 25.73 -19.65
C GLU A 31 18.32 24.88 -18.36
N PRO A 32 17.50 25.23 -17.36
CA PRO A 32 17.26 24.38 -16.20
C PRO A 32 16.75 23.00 -16.61
N ILE A 33 17.15 21.95 -15.88
CA ILE A 33 16.84 20.57 -16.25
C ILE A 33 15.33 20.30 -16.25
N GLU A 34 14.58 20.99 -15.39
CA GLU A 34 13.13 20.96 -15.31
C GLU A 34 12.50 21.59 -16.56
N ALA A 35 13.10 22.65 -17.10
CA ALA A 35 12.67 23.27 -18.34
C ALA A 35 12.94 22.35 -19.55
N VAL A 36 14.05 21.62 -19.54
CA VAL A 36 14.33 20.56 -20.53
C VAL A 36 13.25 19.49 -20.46
N TRP A 37 12.93 18.97 -19.27
CA TRP A 37 11.87 17.98 -19.08
C TRP A 37 10.52 18.48 -19.58
N ALA A 38 10.10 19.67 -19.13
CA ALA A 38 8.80 20.24 -19.47
C ALA A 38 8.59 20.41 -20.99
N ASN A 39 9.61 20.86 -21.72
CA ASN A 39 9.51 21.06 -23.17
C ASN A 39 9.64 19.77 -23.99
N ASN A 40 10.26 18.73 -23.43
CA ASN A 40 10.64 17.53 -24.18
C ASN A 40 9.94 16.24 -23.73
N ARG A 41 9.17 16.21 -22.64
CA ARG A 41 8.53 14.96 -22.14
C ARG A 41 7.42 14.41 -23.04
N GLY A 42 7.13 15.04 -24.18
CA GLY A 42 5.99 14.70 -25.03
C GLY A 42 6.24 14.84 -26.52
N CYS A 43 5.20 14.48 -27.29
CA CYS A 43 5.25 14.25 -28.74
C CYS A 43 6.00 12.97 -29.15
N TRP A 44 5.95 11.93 -28.31
CA TRP A 44 6.65 10.68 -28.58
C TRP A 44 5.71 9.57 -29.03
N TYR A 45 6.18 8.75 -29.96
CA TYR A 45 5.50 7.51 -30.33
C TYR A 45 5.96 6.39 -29.39
N ILE A 46 5.20 6.16 -28.33
CA ILE A 46 5.51 5.16 -27.30
C ILE A 46 4.37 4.13 -27.21
N GLY A 47 4.70 2.85 -27.21
CA GLY A 47 3.69 1.78 -27.11
C GLY A 47 3.08 1.64 -25.71
N ALA A 48 2.15 0.70 -25.56
CA ALA A 48 1.52 0.35 -24.27
C ALA A 48 2.53 -0.03 -23.17
N ARG A 49 3.75 -0.43 -23.55
CA ARG A 49 4.83 -0.71 -22.61
C ARG A 49 5.10 0.45 -21.63
N ALA A 50 4.91 1.70 -22.05
CA ALA A 50 5.10 2.86 -21.17
C ALA A 50 4.24 2.83 -19.90
N ASP A 51 3.09 2.13 -19.92
CA ASP A 51 2.22 2.01 -18.74
C ASP A 51 2.88 1.24 -17.59
N THR A 52 3.95 0.50 -17.86
CA THR A 52 4.65 -0.34 -16.89
C THR A 52 6.02 0.19 -16.50
N GLU A 53 6.47 1.30 -17.10
CA GLU A 53 7.79 1.85 -16.84
C GLU A 53 7.70 2.93 -15.76
N ARG A 54 8.68 2.94 -14.84
CA ARG A 54 8.72 3.90 -13.70
C ARG A 54 9.65 5.07 -13.93
N PHE A 55 10.62 4.92 -14.83
CA PHE A 55 11.62 5.94 -15.09
C PHE A 55 11.63 6.34 -16.55
N ALA A 56 11.91 7.61 -16.79
CA ALA A 56 12.27 8.14 -18.09
C ALA A 56 13.65 8.79 -18.02
N THR A 57 14.40 8.69 -19.11
CA THR A 57 15.66 9.41 -19.29
C THR A 57 15.60 10.23 -20.56
N MET A 58 16.35 11.34 -20.59
CA MET A 58 16.62 12.06 -21.83
C MET A 58 18.11 12.03 -22.11
N SER A 59 18.45 11.68 -23.35
CA SER A 59 19.83 11.58 -23.80
C SER A 59 20.12 12.57 -24.91
N PHE A 60 21.33 13.12 -24.89
CA PHE A 60 21.84 14.00 -25.92
C PHE A 60 23.30 13.64 -26.20
N ASP A 61 23.64 13.59 -27.49
CA ASP A 61 24.95 13.16 -27.98
C ASP A 61 25.35 11.75 -27.46
N GLY A 62 24.37 10.84 -27.41
CA GLY A 62 24.60 9.45 -27.00
C GLY A 62 24.81 9.25 -25.51
N VAL A 63 24.50 10.24 -24.66
CA VAL A 63 24.69 10.16 -23.21
C VAL A 63 23.42 10.61 -22.49
N VAL A 64 22.99 9.89 -21.45
CA VAL A 64 21.88 10.31 -20.57
C VAL A 64 22.27 11.58 -19.80
N ARG A 65 21.42 12.61 -19.92
CA ARG A 65 21.61 13.92 -19.29
C ARG A 65 20.53 14.27 -18.26
N LEU A 66 19.42 13.55 -18.27
CA LEU A 66 18.27 13.76 -17.41
C LEU A 66 17.69 12.40 -17.04
N VAL A 67 17.27 12.26 -15.78
CA VAL A 67 16.52 11.11 -15.28
C VAL A 67 15.30 11.64 -14.54
N ALA A 68 14.13 11.06 -14.82
CA ALA A 68 12.84 11.45 -14.27
C ALA A 68 12.09 10.20 -13.80
N GLU A 69 11.32 10.33 -12.74
CA GLU A 69 10.27 9.38 -12.39
C GLU A 69 9.02 9.72 -13.21
N ILE A 70 8.36 8.69 -13.73
CA ILE A 70 7.10 8.83 -14.46
C ILE A 70 5.98 8.11 -13.72
N HIS A 71 4.83 8.76 -13.64
CA HIS A 71 3.64 8.26 -12.94
C HIS A 71 2.41 8.20 -13.86
N GLY A 72 2.59 8.49 -15.15
CA GLY A 72 1.48 8.48 -16.10
C GLY A 72 1.85 8.97 -17.48
N ARG A 73 0.83 9.08 -18.33
CA ARG A 73 0.95 9.64 -19.66
C ARG A 73 -0.36 10.21 -20.16
N SER A 74 -0.28 11.24 -20.98
CA SER A 74 -1.41 11.86 -21.67
C SER A 74 -1.23 11.81 -23.18
N GLU A 75 -2.36 11.75 -23.90
CA GLU A 75 -2.37 11.91 -25.35
C GLU A 75 -2.09 13.37 -25.72
N VAL A 76 -1.16 13.58 -26.65
CA VAL A 76 -0.86 14.88 -27.24
C VAL A 76 -1.11 14.81 -28.73
N TYR A 77 -2.04 15.63 -29.19
CA TYR A 77 -2.39 15.71 -30.61
C TYR A 77 -1.35 16.54 -31.37
N HIS A 78 -0.66 15.89 -32.30
CA HIS A 78 0.18 16.58 -33.27
C HIS A 78 -0.66 16.99 -34.48
N HIS A 79 -0.50 18.23 -34.95
CA HIS A 79 -1.28 18.82 -36.06
C HIS A 79 -1.18 18.07 -37.40
N ASN A 80 -0.29 17.08 -37.53
CA ASN A 80 0.00 16.38 -38.77
C ASN A 80 -0.82 15.09 -38.98
N GLY A 81 -1.87 14.86 -38.18
CA GLY A 81 -2.86 13.80 -38.44
C GLY A 81 -2.25 12.40 -38.53
N GLY A 82 -1.97 11.79 -37.37
CA GLY A 82 -1.44 10.44 -37.25
C GLY A 82 -1.87 9.77 -35.94
N HIS A 83 -1.21 8.67 -35.59
CA HIS A 83 -1.36 8.01 -34.29
C HIS A 83 -1.18 9.01 -33.13
N PRO A 84 -1.88 8.82 -31.99
CA PRO A 84 -1.71 9.69 -30.85
C PRO A 84 -0.25 9.64 -30.39
N ASN A 85 0.40 10.80 -30.34
CA ASN A 85 1.66 10.92 -29.61
C ASN A 85 1.35 11.00 -28.12
N LEU A 86 2.33 10.67 -27.31
CA LEU A 86 2.19 10.67 -25.86
C LEU A 86 3.13 11.69 -25.22
N ALA A 87 2.65 12.25 -24.13
CA ALA A 87 3.44 12.95 -23.12
C ALA A 87 3.59 12.05 -21.90
N LEU A 88 4.82 11.89 -21.41
CA LEU A 88 5.07 11.27 -20.12
C LEU A 88 4.79 12.29 -19.02
N GLU A 89 4.13 11.86 -17.96
CA GLU A 89 3.81 12.65 -16.78
C GLU A 89 4.71 12.20 -15.64
N GLY A 90 5.37 13.15 -14.99
CA GLY A 90 6.47 12.86 -14.08
C GLY A 90 7.26 14.09 -13.69
N HIS A 91 8.30 13.87 -12.89
CA HIS A 91 9.20 14.90 -12.40
C HIS A 91 10.67 14.45 -12.49
N VAL A 92 11.58 15.42 -12.59
CA VAL A 92 13.02 15.14 -12.66
C VAL A 92 13.51 14.67 -11.29
N LEU A 93 14.28 13.59 -11.25
CA LEU A 93 14.85 13.10 -10.01
C LEU A 93 15.95 14.07 -9.51
N PRO A 94 15.98 14.39 -8.20
CA PRO A 94 16.96 15.32 -7.64
C PRO A 94 18.38 14.71 -7.61
N VAL A 95 19.39 15.58 -7.51
CA VAL A 95 20.79 15.17 -7.30
C VAL A 95 20.90 14.33 -6.02
N GLY A 96 21.64 13.22 -6.07
CA GLY A 96 21.79 12.30 -4.94
C GLY A 96 20.77 11.16 -4.93
N HIS A 97 19.74 11.20 -5.79
CA HIS A 97 18.81 10.08 -5.93
C HIS A 97 19.51 8.84 -6.53
N PRO A 98 19.43 7.64 -5.93
CA PRO A 98 20.20 6.47 -6.37
C PRO A 98 20.02 6.11 -7.85
N VAL A 99 18.78 6.10 -8.33
CA VAL A 99 18.47 5.81 -9.75
C VAL A 99 19.06 6.87 -10.69
N ARG A 100 19.05 8.14 -10.27
CA ARG A 100 19.64 9.22 -11.05
C ARG A 100 21.14 9.03 -11.15
N GLU A 101 21.81 8.80 -10.03
CA GLU A 101 23.26 8.60 -9.99
C GLU A 101 23.70 7.37 -10.79
N ALA A 102 22.87 6.33 -10.82
CA ALA A 102 23.13 5.12 -11.61
C ALA A 102 22.93 5.31 -13.13
N LEU A 103 21.98 6.15 -13.55
CA LEU A 103 21.61 6.29 -14.96
C LEU A 103 22.23 7.52 -15.64
N ILE A 104 22.54 8.57 -14.90
CA ILE A 104 23.15 9.78 -15.47
C ILE A 104 24.52 9.45 -16.06
N GLY A 105 24.82 9.98 -17.25
CA GLY A 105 26.09 9.69 -17.94
C GLY A 105 26.15 8.35 -18.66
N ARG A 106 25.13 7.49 -18.52
CA ARG A 106 25.07 6.20 -19.23
C ARG A 106 25.05 6.43 -20.75
N GLU A 107 25.85 5.65 -21.48
CA GLU A 107 25.87 5.68 -22.93
C GLU A 107 24.58 5.09 -23.52
N VAL A 108 24.11 5.70 -24.59
CA VAL A 108 22.91 5.31 -25.33
C VAL A 108 23.31 4.94 -26.74
N ASP A 109 22.72 3.87 -27.26
CA ASP A 109 22.95 3.49 -28.64
C ASP A 109 22.63 4.64 -29.61
N ARG A 110 23.35 4.69 -30.73
CA ARG A 110 23.13 5.67 -31.80
C ARG A 110 22.06 5.22 -32.79
N HIS A 111 21.17 4.29 -32.39
CA HIS A 111 20.13 3.80 -33.27
C HIS A 111 19.16 4.93 -33.65
N ARG A 112 18.64 4.89 -34.87
CA ARG A 112 17.81 5.95 -35.45
C ARG A 112 16.48 6.13 -34.72
N ASN A 113 15.99 5.10 -34.02
CA ASN A 113 14.77 5.21 -33.22
C ASN A 113 15.03 6.16 -32.04
N PRO A 114 14.27 7.27 -31.92
CA PRO A 114 14.48 8.23 -30.85
C PRO A 114 13.94 7.76 -29.49
N VAL A 115 13.19 6.65 -29.45
CA VAL A 115 12.76 6.01 -28.20
C VAL A 115 13.48 4.68 -28.05
N THR A 116 14.11 4.49 -26.89
CA THR A 116 14.88 3.29 -26.50
C THR A 116 14.54 2.92 -25.06
N TYR A 117 15.01 1.77 -24.58
CA TYR A 117 14.71 1.30 -23.23
C TYR A 117 15.97 0.78 -22.52
N PHE A 118 16.10 1.07 -21.24
CA PHE A 118 17.13 0.50 -20.36
C PHE A 118 16.53 -0.50 -19.40
N ASP A 119 17.22 -1.61 -19.19
CA ASP A 119 16.89 -2.45 -18.05
C ASP A 119 17.28 -1.73 -16.75
N THR A 120 16.31 -1.64 -15.85
CA THR A 120 16.40 -0.99 -14.53
C THR A 120 15.84 -1.89 -13.44
N THR A 121 15.63 -3.18 -13.70
CA THR A 121 15.07 -4.11 -12.70
C THR A 121 15.89 -4.14 -11.41
N GLU A 122 17.22 -4.05 -11.49
CA GLU A 122 18.09 -3.97 -10.32
C GLU A 122 17.94 -2.64 -9.55
N LEU A 123 17.63 -1.54 -10.24
CA LEU A 123 17.44 -0.22 -9.62
C LEU A 123 16.04 -0.03 -9.03
N GLU A 124 15.06 -0.76 -9.56
CA GLU A 124 13.68 -0.80 -9.06
C GLU A 124 13.57 -1.64 -7.79
N ALA A 125 14.42 -2.65 -7.62
CA ALA A 125 14.43 -3.50 -6.43
C ALA A 125 14.87 -2.76 -5.14
N ASP A 126 15.72 -1.73 -5.29
CA ASP A 126 16.29 -0.94 -4.19
C ASP A 126 15.66 0.47 -4.11
N HIS A 127 14.57 0.73 -4.83
CA HIS A 127 13.96 2.04 -4.84
C HIS A 127 13.18 2.29 -3.53
N PRO A 128 13.47 3.37 -2.78
CA PRO A 128 12.79 3.66 -1.51
C PRO A 128 11.26 3.76 -1.63
N LEU A 129 10.75 4.13 -2.81
CA LEU A 129 9.32 4.26 -3.10
C LEU A 129 8.65 2.95 -3.59
N ASP A 130 9.41 1.86 -3.78
CA ASP A 130 8.90 0.60 -4.36
C ASP A 130 8.76 -0.55 -3.36
N ALA A 131 9.08 -0.34 -2.07
CA ALA A 131 8.58 -1.26 -1.08
C ALA A 131 7.04 -1.07 -1.03
N PRO A 132 6.23 -2.09 -1.37
CA PRO A 132 4.78 -1.99 -1.28
C PRO A 132 4.44 -1.54 0.15
N GLY A 133 3.81 -0.38 0.26
CA GLY A 133 3.59 0.30 1.53
C GLY A 133 3.21 1.76 1.31
N HIS A 134 2.38 2.28 2.20
CA HIS A 134 1.93 3.66 2.20
C HIS A 134 3.12 4.63 2.23
N ARG A 135 3.01 5.75 1.51
CA ARG A 135 3.85 6.91 1.81
C ARG A 135 3.16 7.69 2.92
N PHE A 136 3.96 8.20 3.83
CA PHE A 136 3.46 8.87 5.02
C PHE A 136 3.69 10.36 4.90
N PHE A 137 2.69 11.15 5.26
CA PHE A 137 2.74 12.59 5.28
C PHE A 137 2.27 13.09 6.63
N VAL A 138 2.80 14.22 7.07
CA VAL A 138 2.24 14.97 8.20
C VAL A 138 1.49 16.16 7.64
N ALA A 139 0.31 16.44 8.19
CA ALA A 139 -0.47 17.64 7.94
C ALA A 139 -0.83 18.30 9.26
N ALA A 140 -0.60 19.60 9.40
CA ALA A 140 -1.05 20.34 10.57
C ALA A 140 -2.56 20.64 10.48
N LEU A 141 -3.26 20.71 11.61
CA LEU A 141 -4.66 21.17 11.65
C LEU A 141 -4.82 22.54 10.95
N ALA A 142 -3.87 23.45 11.16
CA ALA A 142 -3.84 24.74 10.50
C ALA A 142 -3.83 24.65 8.96
N ASP A 143 -3.16 23.66 8.38
CA ASP A 143 -3.06 23.46 6.93
C ASP A 143 -4.36 22.91 6.32
N LEU A 144 -5.17 22.23 7.14
CA LEU A 144 -6.49 21.70 6.78
C LEU A 144 -7.61 22.73 6.99
N SER A 145 -7.27 23.94 7.45
CA SER A 145 -8.23 24.97 7.86
C SER A 145 -9.25 24.45 8.89
N LEU A 146 -8.83 23.53 9.77
CA LEU A 146 -9.66 23.01 10.85
C LEU A 146 -9.32 23.69 12.16
N THR A 147 -10.33 24.05 12.95
CA THR A 147 -10.12 24.42 14.36
C THR A 147 -10.11 23.18 15.26
N PRO A 148 -9.47 23.24 16.45
CA PRO A 148 -9.58 22.17 17.44
C PRO A 148 -11.03 21.83 17.82
N GLU A 149 -11.93 22.82 17.82
CA GLU A 149 -13.36 22.58 18.07
C GLU A 149 -14.06 21.85 16.91
N GLU A 150 -13.67 22.13 15.66
CA GLU A 150 -14.18 21.39 14.49
C GLU A 150 -13.64 19.96 14.48
N MET A 151 -12.38 19.76 14.88
CA MET A 151 -11.80 18.44 15.08
C MET A 151 -12.48 17.68 16.23
N GLN A 152 -12.79 18.36 17.33
CA GLN A 152 -13.55 17.81 18.44
C GLN A 152 -15.00 17.51 18.03
N ALA A 153 -15.62 18.33 17.17
CA ALA A 153 -16.95 18.07 16.64
C ALA A 153 -16.96 16.89 15.67
N LEU A 154 -15.91 16.76 14.84
CA LEU A 154 -15.66 15.55 14.05
C LEU A 154 -15.57 14.35 14.99
N TRP A 155 -14.73 14.40 16.01
CA TRP A 155 -14.63 13.38 17.05
C TRP A 155 -15.99 13.07 17.74
N ASP A 156 -16.78 14.07 18.08
CA ASP A 156 -18.07 13.87 18.76
C ASP A 156 -19.10 13.21 17.83
N VAL A 157 -19.04 13.48 16.53
CA VAL A 157 -19.90 12.88 15.50
C VAL A 157 -19.44 11.47 15.14
N THR A 158 -18.13 11.28 15.04
CA THR A 158 -17.52 9.98 14.78
C THR A 158 -17.55 9.09 16.03
N GLY A 159 -17.72 9.68 17.21
CA GLY A 159 -17.37 9.05 18.48
C GLY A 159 -15.85 8.85 18.58
N ARG A 160 -15.44 7.98 19.51
CA ARG A 160 -14.11 7.37 19.41
C ARG A 160 -14.05 6.78 17.99
N GLY A 161 -13.26 7.36 17.09
CA GLY A 161 -12.85 6.89 15.76
C GLY A 161 -13.84 6.61 14.61
N GLY A 162 -15.16 6.84 14.68
CA GLY A 162 -16.03 6.63 13.52
C GLY A 162 -15.51 7.29 12.22
N GLU A 163 -15.71 6.65 11.09
CA GLU A 163 -15.24 7.23 9.83
C GLU A 163 -16.12 8.41 9.45
N HIS A 164 -15.49 9.56 9.23
CA HIS A 164 -16.13 10.67 8.54
C HIS A 164 -15.37 10.95 7.27
N LEU A 165 -16.04 10.74 6.14
CA LEU A 165 -15.59 11.26 4.86
C LEU A 165 -15.79 12.79 4.86
N ALA A 166 -15.02 13.50 5.67
CA ALA A 166 -14.78 14.91 5.49
C ALA A 166 -13.69 15.05 4.44
N ALA A 167 -14.08 15.48 3.24
CA ALA A 167 -13.13 15.97 2.26
C ALA A 167 -12.51 17.25 2.83
N LEU A 168 -11.33 17.14 3.40
CA LEU A 168 -10.54 18.29 3.84
C LEU A 168 -9.58 18.67 2.74
N THR A 169 -9.50 19.96 2.47
CA THR A 169 -8.55 20.51 1.52
C THR A 169 -7.30 20.94 2.26
N ALA A 170 -6.21 20.19 2.11
CA ALA A 170 -4.90 20.66 2.56
C ALA A 170 -4.37 21.71 1.58
N HIS A 171 -3.86 22.84 2.10
CA HIS A 171 -3.26 23.91 1.29
C HIS A 171 -1.76 24.00 1.55
N GLY A 172 -0.95 24.07 0.48
CA GLY A 172 0.47 24.40 0.59
C GLY A 172 1.37 23.73 -0.43
N ASP A 173 2.58 24.28 -0.59
CA ASP A 173 3.60 23.79 -1.55
C ASP A 173 4.06 22.35 -1.22
N ASN A 174 3.85 21.89 0.01
CA ASN A 174 4.35 20.60 0.50
C ASN A 174 3.43 19.40 0.20
N TYR A 175 2.23 19.66 -0.32
CA TYR A 175 1.23 18.63 -0.65
C TYR A 175 1.20 18.26 -2.14
N ILE A 176 2.08 18.88 -2.94
CA ILE A 176 2.16 18.66 -4.40
C ILE A 176 2.48 17.20 -4.75
N ASP A 177 3.16 16.49 -3.85
CA ASP A 177 3.64 15.12 -4.08
C ASP A 177 2.74 14.02 -3.50
N LEU A 178 1.63 14.40 -2.83
CA LEU A 178 0.65 13.43 -2.36
C LEU A 178 -0.03 12.73 -3.55
N ARG A 179 -0.18 11.41 -3.45
CA ARG A 179 -0.87 10.54 -4.40
C ARG A 179 -2.06 9.91 -3.66
N PRO A 180 -3.09 9.46 -4.41
CA PRO A 180 -4.10 8.58 -3.85
C PRO A 180 -3.45 7.45 -3.04
N ASP A 181 -4.04 7.13 -1.89
CA ASP A 181 -3.65 6.05 -0.96
C ASP A 181 -2.43 6.34 -0.07
N ASP A 182 -1.83 7.54 -0.16
CA ASP A 182 -0.86 7.98 0.83
C ASP A 182 -1.54 8.19 2.20
N VAL A 183 -0.86 7.77 3.27
CA VAL A 183 -1.29 7.98 4.65
C VAL A 183 -0.89 9.39 5.09
N VAL A 184 -1.84 10.10 5.67
CA VAL A 184 -1.66 11.45 6.20
C VAL A 184 -1.93 11.44 7.70
N PHE A 185 -0.89 11.65 8.50
CA PHE A 185 -0.99 11.92 9.92
C PHE A 185 -1.37 13.38 10.14
N ILE A 186 -2.50 13.60 10.77
CA ILE A 186 -2.96 14.94 11.14
C ILE A 186 -2.44 15.23 12.55
N VAL A 187 -1.65 16.28 12.68
CA VAL A 187 -1.09 16.73 13.97
C VAL A 187 -1.80 17.98 14.47
N ASP A 188 -2.04 18.03 15.78
CA ASP A 188 -2.53 19.23 16.44
C ASP A 188 -1.37 20.17 16.77
N ASP A 189 -1.01 21.02 15.82
CA ASP A 189 0.06 22.01 15.93
C ASP A 189 -0.24 23.15 16.93
N THR A 190 -1.43 23.15 17.53
CA THR A 190 -1.80 24.09 18.60
C THR A 190 -1.39 23.58 19.99
N VAL A 191 -1.07 22.29 20.11
CA VAL A 191 -0.63 21.63 21.34
C VAL A 191 0.90 21.46 21.31
N ALA A 192 1.55 21.55 22.48
CA ALA A 192 2.98 21.26 22.58
C ALA A 192 3.28 19.86 22.03
N ASP A 193 4.40 19.72 21.33
CA ASP A 193 4.88 18.46 20.73
C ASP A 193 4.05 17.90 19.56
N ALA A 194 3.02 18.66 19.11
CA ALA A 194 2.22 18.39 17.92
C ALA A 194 1.76 16.92 17.81
N PRO A 195 0.93 16.43 18.76
CA PRO A 195 0.52 15.04 18.77
C PRO A 195 -0.30 14.70 17.53
N VAL A 196 -0.21 13.44 17.09
CA VAL A 196 -1.09 12.92 16.04
C VAL A 196 -2.50 12.78 16.63
N VAL A 197 -3.45 13.46 16.00
CA VAL A 197 -4.86 13.49 16.39
C VAL A 197 -5.78 12.84 15.38
N ALA A 198 -5.28 12.53 14.18
CA ALA A 198 -6.00 11.71 13.21
C ALA A 198 -5.06 11.02 12.23
N VAL A 199 -5.57 9.93 11.66
CA VAL A 199 -5.00 9.28 10.49
C VAL A 199 -6.01 9.42 9.36
N ALA A 200 -5.50 9.84 8.21
CA ALA A 200 -6.28 10.02 7.00
C ALA A 200 -5.54 9.40 5.81
N HIS A 201 -6.22 9.33 4.67
CA HIS A 201 -5.61 8.94 3.41
C HIS A 201 -5.95 9.92 2.30
N ALA A 202 -5.01 10.15 1.41
CA ALA A 202 -5.24 10.89 0.18
C ALA A 202 -6.23 10.16 -0.75
N ILE A 203 -7.26 10.86 -1.23
CA ILE A 203 -8.25 10.30 -2.18
C ILE A 203 -7.95 10.78 -3.60
N GLU A 204 -8.02 12.10 -3.81
CA GLU A 204 -7.79 12.72 -5.11
C GLU A 204 -7.03 14.04 -4.94
N PRO A 205 -5.88 14.22 -5.61
CA PRO A 205 -5.27 15.52 -5.74
C PRO A 205 -6.14 16.37 -6.69
N GLU A 206 -6.86 17.34 -6.12
CA GLU A 206 -7.59 18.30 -6.92
C GLU A 206 -6.64 19.44 -7.31
N ARG A 207 -5.99 19.32 -8.48
CA ARG A 207 -5.22 20.43 -9.02
C ARG A 207 -6.19 21.50 -9.52
N THR A 208 -6.37 22.57 -8.74
CA THR A 208 -7.13 23.71 -9.22
C THR A 208 -6.22 24.57 -10.11
N ASP A 209 -6.47 24.55 -11.42
CA ASP A 209 -5.84 25.48 -12.39
C ASP A 209 -6.19 26.96 -12.13
N ALA A 210 -7.04 27.23 -11.12
CA ALA A 210 -7.65 28.52 -10.83
C ALA A 210 -6.91 29.36 -9.79
N SER A 211 -5.66 29.02 -9.40
CA SER A 211 -4.94 29.88 -8.46
C SER A 211 -4.70 31.26 -9.10
N PRO A 212 -5.07 32.37 -8.42
CA PRO A 212 -4.83 33.73 -8.91
C PRO A 212 -3.34 34.10 -8.90
N HIS A 213 -2.46 33.24 -8.38
CA HIS A 213 -1.02 33.45 -8.36
C HIS A 213 -0.31 32.67 -9.48
N PRO A 214 0.16 33.34 -10.56
CA PRO A 214 0.77 32.68 -11.73
C PRO A 214 2.17 32.07 -11.46
N ARG A 215 2.60 31.96 -10.20
CA ARG A 215 3.91 31.40 -9.81
C ARG A 215 3.83 30.28 -8.77
N ARG A 216 2.65 29.96 -8.24
CA ARG A 216 2.44 28.86 -7.29
C ARG A 216 1.06 28.27 -7.55
N PRO A 217 0.95 27.08 -8.17
CA PRO A 217 -0.31 26.39 -8.20
C PRO A 217 -0.65 26.00 -6.76
N ASP A 218 -1.75 26.52 -6.24
CA ASP A 218 -2.31 26.01 -4.98
C ASP A 218 -2.72 24.55 -5.24
N ALA A 219 -1.94 23.61 -4.71
CA ALA A 219 -2.33 22.21 -4.72
C ALA A 219 -3.31 22.01 -3.57
N SER A 220 -4.52 21.56 -3.92
CA SER A 220 -5.51 21.06 -2.99
C SER A 220 -5.54 19.54 -3.10
N ILE A 221 -5.66 18.87 -1.97
CA ILE A 221 -5.90 17.43 -1.95
C ILE A 221 -7.06 17.14 -1.05
N THR A 222 -7.93 16.24 -1.50
CA THR A 222 -8.98 15.67 -0.68
C THR A 222 -8.41 14.50 0.10
N ILE A 223 -8.50 14.55 1.43
CA ILE A 223 -8.19 13.42 2.32
C ILE A 223 -9.47 12.81 2.90
N ALA A 224 -9.46 11.50 3.16
CA ALA A 224 -10.46 10.77 3.92
C ALA A 224 -9.93 10.52 5.33
N ILE A 225 -10.59 11.03 6.37
CA ILE A 225 -10.22 10.72 7.75
C ILE A 225 -10.69 9.30 8.09
N GLU A 226 -9.74 8.45 8.47
CA GLU A 226 -10.00 7.07 8.91
C GLU A 226 -10.32 7.02 10.40
N ALA A 227 -9.55 7.73 11.21
CA ALA A 227 -9.75 7.78 12.65
C ALA A 227 -9.30 9.13 13.20
N VAL A 228 -10.02 9.60 14.21
CA VAL A 228 -9.65 10.75 15.04
C VAL A 228 -9.32 10.22 16.45
N VAL A 229 -8.53 10.94 17.25
CA VAL A 229 -8.44 10.85 18.70
C VAL A 229 -8.58 12.24 19.31
N ALA A 230 -9.06 12.34 20.56
CA ALA A 230 -9.10 13.62 21.25
C ALA A 230 -7.67 14.17 21.43
N SER A 231 -7.43 15.48 21.25
CA SER A 231 -6.08 16.05 21.32
C SER A 231 -5.34 15.76 22.63
N ALA A 232 -6.06 15.65 23.75
CA ALA A 232 -5.49 15.28 25.05
C ALA A 232 -5.06 13.81 25.15
N GLU A 233 -5.56 12.96 24.26
CA GLU A 233 -5.23 11.54 24.08
C GLU A 233 -4.38 11.31 22.83
N GLY A 234 -3.94 12.40 22.17
CA GLY A 234 -3.15 12.35 20.95
C GLY A 234 -1.85 11.58 21.13
N LEU A 235 -1.38 10.98 20.04
CA LEU A 235 -0.17 10.18 20.04
C LEU A 235 1.07 11.05 19.92
N PHE A 236 1.92 10.95 20.94
CA PHE A 236 3.25 11.52 20.94
C PHE A 236 4.21 10.44 20.47
N LEU A 237 5.03 10.76 19.48
CA LEU A 237 6.24 9.98 19.27
C LEU A 237 7.13 10.16 20.50
N VAL A 238 7.71 9.07 20.98
CA VAL A 238 8.64 9.11 22.11
C VAL A 238 10.01 8.78 21.55
N ASP A 239 11.00 9.62 21.85
CA ASP A 239 12.39 9.32 21.52
C ASP A 239 12.81 8.07 22.33
N PRO A 240 13.18 6.96 21.66
CA PRO A 240 13.47 5.71 22.34
C PRO A 240 14.72 5.77 23.23
N GLU A 241 15.62 6.73 23.01
CA GLU A 241 16.81 6.91 23.85
C GLU A 241 16.52 7.72 25.13
N THR A 242 15.56 8.65 25.06
CA THR A 242 15.31 9.60 26.16
C THR A 242 13.99 9.36 26.90
N ASP A 243 13.07 8.58 26.32
CA ASP A 243 11.69 8.40 26.79
C ASP A 243 10.91 9.74 26.87
N GLU A 244 11.40 10.78 26.18
CA GLU A 244 10.75 12.09 26.08
C GLU A 244 9.96 12.20 24.76
N PRO A 245 8.87 12.98 24.72
CA PRO A 245 8.15 13.25 23.48
C PRO A 245 9.09 13.83 22.41
N SER A 246 9.25 13.11 21.31
CA SER A 246 9.88 13.62 20.10
C SER A 246 8.79 14.33 19.28
N PRO A 247 8.90 15.64 19.03
CA PRO A 247 7.96 16.30 18.14
C PRO A 247 8.09 15.67 16.75
N LEU A 248 6.95 15.35 16.13
CA LEU A 248 6.93 15.14 14.69
C LEU A 248 7.48 16.40 14.01
N PRO A 249 8.18 16.30 12.87
CA PRO A 249 8.62 17.47 12.14
C PRO A 249 7.39 18.35 11.87
N VAL A 250 7.34 19.50 12.55
CA VAL A 250 6.24 20.46 12.43
C VAL A 250 6.40 21.16 11.09
N GLY A 251 5.81 20.55 10.07
CA GLY A 251 5.82 21.02 8.70
C GLY A 251 5.14 19.99 7.82
N ALA A 252 4.14 20.43 7.06
CA ALA A 252 3.53 19.63 6.01
C ALA A 252 4.59 18.96 5.15
N GLY A 253 4.48 17.67 4.89
CA GLY A 253 5.41 17.01 3.96
C GLY A 253 5.60 15.52 4.19
N PRO A 254 6.40 14.89 3.33
CA PRO A 254 6.70 13.47 3.41
C PRO A 254 7.48 13.16 4.69
N VAL A 255 7.11 12.07 5.32
CA VAL A 255 7.78 11.48 6.48
C VAL A 255 8.64 10.32 5.98
N ASP A 256 9.76 10.10 6.65
CA ASP A 256 10.52 8.87 6.47
C ASP A 256 9.61 7.64 6.68
N ARG A 257 9.82 6.60 5.88
CA ARG A 257 8.96 5.41 5.89
C ARG A 257 8.98 4.72 7.25
N ASP A 258 10.16 4.55 7.84
CA ASP A 258 10.32 3.82 9.10
C ASP A 258 9.57 4.55 10.23
N LEU A 259 9.69 5.88 10.24
CA LEU A 259 8.96 6.74 11.16
C LEU A 259 7.45 6.69 10.93
N GLY A 260 7.01 6.69 9.67
CA GLY A 260 5.59 6.60 9.35
C GLY A 260 4.97 5.26 9.73
N GLU A 261 5.68 4.15 9.50
CA GLU A 261 5.25 2.83 9.96
C GLU A 261 5.22 2.75 11.50
N GLU A 262 6.18 3.37 12.19
CA GLU A 262 6.19 3.47 13.65
C GLU A 262 4.98 4.24 14.19
N VAL A 263 4.69 5.43 13.66
CA VAL A 263 3.49 6.21 14.04
C VAL A 263 2.22 5.41 13.80
N LEU A 264 2.10 4.74 12.64
CA LEU A 264 0.93 3.94 12.32
C LEU A 264 0.77 2.76 13.29
N ASN A 265 1.86 2.10 13.67
CA ASN A 265 1.84 1.01 14.65
C ASN A 265 1.44 1.49 16.05
N LEU A 266 1.99 2.62 16.51
CA LEU A 266 1.62 3.25 17.77
C LEU A 266 0.14 3.68 17.76
N TRP A 267 -0.33 4.20 16.63
CA TRP A 267 -1.74 4.54 16.42
C TRP A 267 -2.65 3.33 16.55
N HIS A 268 -2.34 2.24 15.86
CA HIS A 268 -3.10 1.00 16.02
C HIS A 268 -3.06 0.48 17.46
N ALA A 269 -1.90 0.47 18.12
CA ALA A 269 -1.75 0.05 19.51
C ALA A 269 -2.62 0.88 20.45
N HIS A 270 -2.68 2.18 20.26
CA HIS A 270 -3.53 3.07 21.04
C HIS A 270 -5.02 2.78 20.79
N LEU A 271 -5.44 2.62 19.53
CA LEU A 271 -6.81 2.23 19.19
C LEU A 271 -7.20 0.88 19.82
N ILE A 272 -6.27 -0.08 19.92
CA ILE A 272 -6.49 -1.33 20.63
C ILE A 272 -6.69 -1.09 22.13
N GLU A 273 -5.84 -0.28 22.75
CA GLU A 273 -5.86 0.00 24.19
C GLU A 273 -7.17 0.66 24.61
N VAL A 274 -7.64 1.66 23.86
CA VAL A 274 -8.88 2.39 24.16
C VAL A 274 -10.15 1.58 23.85
N GLY A 275 -10.00 0.29 23.52
CA GLY A 275 -11.06 -0.70 23.37
C GLY A 275 -11.76 -0.65 22.02
N TRP A 276 -11.11 -0.04 21.04
CA TRP A 276 -11.70 0.30 19.76
C TRP A 276 -11.73 -0.91 18.82
N TRP A 277 -10.65 -1.66 18.82
CA TRP A 277 -10.55 -2.95 18.14
C TRP A 277 -10.56 -4.06 19.19
N GLY A 278 -11.68 -4.23 19.91
CA GLY A 278 -11.82 -5.29 20.92
C GLY A 278 -11.38 -6.67 20.38
N ASP A 279 -11.67 -6.93 19.11
CA ASP A 279 -11.27 -8.14 18.39
C ASP A 279 -9.77 -8.21 18.07
N LEU A 280 -9.12 -7.09 17.76
CA LEU A 280 -7.67 -7.05 17.56
C LEU A 280 -6.94 -7.20 18.90
N LYS A 281 -7.47 -6.65 19.99
CA LYS A 281 -6.92 -6.89 21.34
C LYS A 281 -6.96 -8.36 21.70
N GLU A 282 -8.07 -9.04 21.40
CA GLU A 282 -8.21 -10.48 21.61
C GLU A 282 -7.32 -11.28 20.66
N THR A 283 -7.21 -10.87 19.40
CA THR A 283 -6.33 -11.48 18.39
C THR A 283 -4.85 -11.33 18.77
N LEU A 284 -4.41 -10.17 19.24
CA LEU A 284 -3.04 -9.95 19.71
C LEU A 284 -2.76 -10.76 20.99
N ALA A 285 -3.68 -10.76 21.94
CA ALA A 285 -3.55 -11.61 23.12
C ALA A 285 -3.51 -13.10 22.75
N LEU A 286 -4.21 -13.52 21.68
CA LEU A 286 -4.08 -14.86 21.11
C LEU A 286 -2.68 -15.08 20.52
N MET A 287 -2.17 -14.12 19.74
CA MET A 287 -0.82 -14.18 19.16
C MET A 287 0.24 -14.34 20.25
N ASP A 288 0.15 -13.58 21.34
CA ASP A 288 1.06 -13.71 22.48
C ASP A 288 0.97 -15.10 23.10
N ARG A 289 -0.24 -15.63 23.35
CA ARG A 289 -0.41 -16.99 23.88
C ARG A 289 0.15 -18.07 22.94
N TYR A 290 -0.01 -17.89 21.63
CA TYR A 290 0.62 -18.76 20.63
C TYR A 290 2.14 -18.66 20.69
N ALA A 291 2.69 -17.45 20.75
CA ALA A 291 4.13 -17.23 20.84
C ALA A 291 4.72 -17.83 22.13
N GLU A 292 4.05 -17.69 23.27
CA GLU A 292 4.47 -18.33 24.54
C GLU A 292 4.42 -19.86 24.46
N HIS A 293 3.37 -20.40 23.86
CA HIS A 293 3.18 -21.86 23.78
C HIS A 293 4.13 -22.54 22.79
N PHE A 294 4.47 -21.88 21.67
CA PHE A 294 5.23 -22.46 20.57
C PHE A 294 6.64 -21.87 20.37
N GLY A 295 6.94 -20.69 20.91
CA GLY A 295 8.13 -19.88 20.62
C GLY A 295 9.39 -20.15 21.45
N SER A 296 9.61 -21.38 21.94
CA SER A 296 10.75 -21.67 22.84
C SER A 296 12.09 -22.04 22.16
N SER A 297 12.21 -21.94 20.82
CA SER A 297 13.49 -22.23 20.16
C SER A 297 14.39 -20.99 20.10
N GLU A 298 15.61 -21.11 20.64
CA GLU A 298 16.62 -20.05 20.76
C GLU A 298 17.07 -19.39 19.43
N GLU A 299 16.67 -19.93 18.27
CA GLU A 299 16.75 -19.23 16.99
C GLU A 299 15.43 -19.38 16.22
N PRO A 300 14.81 -18.28 15.74
CA PRO A 300 13.69 -18.37 14.82
C PRO A 300 14.20 -19.01 13.53
N ALA A 301 13.83 -20.26 13.29
CA ALA A 301 14.13 -20.91 12.03
C ALA A 301 13.35 -20.16 10.93
N ALA A 302 14.06 -19.36 10.12
CA ALA A 302 13.54 -18.84 8.86
C ALA A 302 12.82 -19.98 8.17
N LEU A 303 11.55 -19.79 7.77
CA LEU A 303 10.57 -20.82 7.39
C LEU A 303 11.16 -21.91 6.48
N ALA A 304 11.93 -22.82 7.08
CA ALA A 304 12.82 -23.68 6.32
C ALA A 304 11.88 -24.63 5.64
N VAL A 305 11.91 -24.60 4.31
CA VAL A 305 11.05 -25.44 3.50
C VAL A 305 11.34 -26.88 3.93
N HIS A 306 10.50 -27.46 4.77
CA HIS A 306 10.42 -28.91 4.86
C HIS A 306 9.78 -29.35 3.55
N GLU A 307 10.60 -29.36 2.48
CA GLU A 307 10.28 -29.89 1.16
C GLU A 307 9.95 -31.38 1.34
N GLY A 308 8.70 -31.67 1.72
CA GLY A 308 8.25 -33.03 1.99
C GLY A 308 7.27 -33.20 3.15
N ALA A 309 7.09 -32.20 4.02
CA ALA A 309 6.03 -32.27 5.02
C ALA A 309 4.68 -32.28 4.31
N ARG A 310 3.85 -33.29 4.58
CA ARG A 310 2.50 -33.30 4.05
C ARG A 310 1.70 -32.20 4.74
N ALA A 311 0.86 -31.50 3.98
CA ALA A 311 0.03 -30.42 4.52
C ALA A 311 -0.84 -30.84 5.71
N ASP A 312 -1.17 -32.14 5.83
CA ASP A 312 -1.96 -32.75 6.90
C ASP A 312 -1.13 -33.27 8.10
N SER A 313 0.18 -33.01 8.13
CA SER A 313 1.08 -33.52 9.18
C SER A 313 1.24 -32.58 10.39
N GLU A 314 1.56 -33.16 11.54
CA GLU A 314 1.97 -32.43 12.76
C GLU A 314 3.20 -31.54 12.50
N ASP A 315 4.17 -32.05 11.74
CA ASP A 315 5.38 -31.31 11.38
C ASP A 315 5.05 -30.02 10.59
N ALA A 316 4.08 -30.07 9.67
CA ALA A 316 3.65 -28.88 8.94
C ALA A 316 2.96 -27.85 9.85
N PHE A 317 2.20 -28.32 10.85
CA PHE A 317 1.62 -27.45 11.87
C PHE A 317 2.70 -26.80 12.74
N LEU A 318 3.62 -27.58 13.30
CA LEU A 318 4.69 -27.07 14.14
C LEU A 318 5.62 -26.11 13.37
N ALA A 319 5.89 -26.39 12.10
CA ALA A 319 6.67 -25.51 11.24
C ALA A 319 5.96 -24.16 11.00
N LEU A 320 4.63 -24.15 10.85
CA LEU A 320 3.87 -22.90 10.79
C LEU A 320 3.86 -22.20 12.14
N ALA A 321 3.50 -22.90 13.22
CA ALA A 321 3.33 -22.32 14.56
C ALA A 321 4.64 -21.74 15.12
N GLY A 322 5.79 -22.35 14.83
CA GLY A 322 7.12 -21.88 15.23
C GLY A 322 7.73 -20.83 14.30
N ALA A 323 7.05 -20.47 13.20
CA ALA A 323 7.50 -19.40 12.32
C ALA A 323 7.30 -18.03 12.98
N GLN A 324 8.13 -17.04 12.60
CA GLN A 324 8.02 -15.67 13.15
C GLN A 324 6.61 -15.06 13.02
N GLY A 325 5.91 -15.27 11.90
CA GLY A 325 4.49 -14.87 11.73
C GLY A 325 3.47 -15.97 11.95
N GLY A 326 3.89 -17.14 12.43
CA GLY A 326 3.03 -18.28 12.74
C GLY A 326 1.87 -17.93 13.68
N PRO A 327 2.16 -17.31 14.85
CA PRO A 327 1.14 -16.85 15.78
C PRO A 327 0.10 -15.92 15.14
N GLU A 328 0.55 -14.96 14.32
CA GLU A 328 -0.31 -14.02 13.58
C GLU A 328 -1.27 -14.74 12.65
N VAL A 329 -0.74 -15.67 11.83
CA VAL A 329 -1.53 -16.47 10.88
C VAL A 329 -2.58 -17.32 11.61
N LEU A 330 -2.23 -17.95 12.74
CA LEU A 330 -3.16 -18.77 13.53
C LEU A 330 -4.27 -17.93 14.17
N ALA A 331 -3.93 -16.75 14.68
CA ALA A 331 -4.90 -15.83 15.26
C ALA A 331 -5.88 -15.31 14.20
N MET A 332 -5.39 -14.89 13.02
CA MET A 332 -6.24 -14.48 11.90
C MET A 332 -7.19 -15.61 11.45
N ALA A 333 -6.69 -16.83 11.30
CA ALA A 333 -7.51 -17.99 10.90
C ALA A 333 -8.62 -18.29 11.92
N ARG A 334 -8.33 -18.14 13.20
CA ARG A 334 -9.31 -18.26 14.29
C ARG A 334 -10.37 -17.18 14.22
N THR A 335 -9.97 -15.92 14.11
CA THR A 335 -10.91 -14.81 14.00
C THR A 335 -11.89 -15.05 12.85
N TYR A 336 -11.41 -15.53 11.70
CA TYR A 336 -12.29 -15.93 10.60
C TYR A 336 -13.25 -17.05 10.98
N VAL A 337 -12.76 -18.15 11.56
CA VAL A 337 -13.58 -19.31 11.96
C VAL A 337 -14.68 -18.91 12.94
N GLU A 338 -14.34 -18.15 13.96
CA GLU A 338 -15.29 -17.66 14.98
C GLU A 338 -16.32 -16.72 14.37
N ARG A 339 -15.88 -15.71 13.59
CA ARG A 339 -16.76 -14.72 12.96
C ARG A 339 -17.72 -15.33 11.95
N MET A 340 -17.28 -16.35 11.23
CA MET A 340 -18.09 -17.09 10.27
C MET A 340 -18.97 -18.17 10.91
N GLY A 341 -18.83 -18.43 12.21
CA GLY A 341 -19.58 -19.47 12.92
C GLY A 341 -19.25 -20.88 12.42
N LEU A 342 -18.00 -21.11 12.04
CA LEU A 342 -17.51 -22.41 11.58
C LEU A 342 -17.16 -23.28 12.79
N GLY A 343 -17.43 -24.59 12.69
CA GLY A 343 -17.18 -25.55 13.76
C GLY A 343 -16.36 -26.75 13.27
N ALA A 344 -15.98 -27.62 14.20
CA ALA A 344 -15.25 -28.84 13.89
C ALA A 344 -15.93 -29.63 12.77
N GLY A 345 -15.16 -30.00 11.74
CA GLY A 345 -15.68 -30.75 10.60
C GLY A 345 -16.35 -29.91 9.52
N SER A 346 -16.57 -28.60 9.68
CA SER A 346 -17.22 -27.76 8.67
C SER A 346 -16.26 -27.14 7.65
N PHE A 347 -14.95 -27.32 7.83
CA PHE A 347 -13.92 -26.75 6.96
C PHE A 347 -12.66 -27.64 6.91
N SER A 348 -11.77 -27.35 5.97
CA SER A 348 -10.43 -27.94 5.86
C SER A 348 -9.35 -26.88 6.01
N LEU A 349 -8.36 -27.12 6.85
CA LEU A 349 -7.16 -26.30 6.97
C LEU A 349 -5.94 -26.99 6.37
N SER A 350 -5.04 -26.23 5.76
CA SER A 350 -3.75 -26.71 5.27
C SER A 350 -2.68 -25.69 5.61
N ALA A 351 -1.58 -26.16 6.20
CA ALA A 351 -0.38 -25.37 6.46
C ALA A 351 0.60 -25.51 5.30
N LEU A 352 1.23 -24.39 4.93
CA LEU A 352 2.29 -24.32 3.93
C LEU A 352 1.95 -25.02 2.60
N PRO A 353 0.75 -24.80 2.01
CA PRO A 353 0.42 -25.43 0.74
C PRO A 353 1.47 -25.02 -0.31
N ASN A 354 1.99 -26.01 -1.05
CA ASN A 354 3.04 -25.85 -2.05
C ASN A 354 2.50 -25.18 -3.34
N THR A 355 1.77 -24.07 -3.21
CA THR A 355 1.02 -23.42 -4.29
C THR A 355 1.49 -22.01 -4.61
N GLY A 356 2.49 -21.46 -3.89
CA GLY A 356 3.09 -20.17 -4.21
C GLY A 356 4.07 -20.25 -5.40
N ARG A 357 3.79 -19.54 -6.50
CA ARG A 357 4.65 -19.47 -7.71
C ARG A 357 5.53 -18.22 -7.79
N SER A 358 5.32 -17.21 -6.95
CA SER A 358 6.13 -15.99 -6.94
C SER A 358 7.10 -15.99 -5.78
N GLY A 359 8.35 -15.59 -6.02
CA GLY A 359 9.39 -15.50 -4.99
C GLY A 359 9.18 -14.37 -3.97
N THR A 360 8.03 -13.68 -4.01
CA THR A 360 7.72 -12.49 -3.19
C THR A 360 6.93 -12.80 -1.94
N TYR A 361 6.17 -13.90 -1.88
CA TYR A 361 5.48 -14.33 -0.67
C TYR A 361 5.17 -15.83 -0.72
N ARG A 362 4.86 -16.41 0.45
CA ARG A 362 4.51 -17.83 0.58
C ARG A 362 3.17 -17.97 1.29
N ARG A 363 2.26 -18.77 0.73
CA ARG A 363 1.02 -19.14 1.41
C ARG A 363 1.35 -19.93 2.68
N ALA A 364 1.02 -19.34 3.82
CA ALA A 364 1.20 -19.92 5.15
C ALA A 364 0.03 -20.84 5.50
N LEU A 365 -1.19 -20.40 5.20
CA LEU A 365 -2.42 -21.11 5.56
C LEU A 365 -3.46 -20.99 4.45
N THR A 366 -4.21 -22.07 4.25
CA THR A 366 -5.44 -22.06 3.44
C THR A 366 -6.56 -22.76 4.18
N LEU A 367 -7.69 -22.09 4.32
CA LEU A 367 -8.96 -22.64 4.79
C LEU A 367 -9.88 -22.84 3.59
N SER A 368 -10.45 -24.03 3.47
CA SER A 368 -11.41 -24.38 2.42
C SER A 368 -12.71 -24.91 3.01
N ILE A 369 -13.83 -24.60 2.37
CA ILE A 369 -15.16 -25.16 2.70
C ILE A 369 -15.61 -25.97 1.49
N GLY A 370 -15.81 -27.27 1.69
CA GLY A 370 -16.31 -28.15 0.63
C GLY A 370 -15.40 -28.27 -0.59
N GLY A 371 -14.10 -28.08 -0.42
CA GLY A 371 -13.11 -28.14 -1.50
C GLY A 371 -12.78 -26.80 -2.15
N THR A 372 -13.50 -25.74 -1.77
CA THR A 372 -13.30 -24.39 -2.30
C THR A 372 -12.61 -23.51 -1.27
N GLU A 373 -11.60 -22.76 -1.69
CA GLU A 373 -10.88 -21.81 -0.84
C GLU A 373 -11.84 -20.74 -0.30
N ALA A 374 -11.87 -20.57 1.01
CA ALA A 374 -12.67 -19.56 1.71
C ALA A 374 -11.80 -18.47 2.33
N LEU A 375 -10.58 -18.85 2.77
CA LEU A 375 -9.55 -17.94 3.26
C LEU A 375 -8.16 -18.44 2.85
N TRP A 376 -7.26 -17.55 2.46
CA TRP A 376 -5.82 -17.79 2.46
C TRP A 376 -5.07 -16.68 3.20
N ILE A 377 -3.91 -17.02 3.75
CA ILE A 377 -2.98 -16.08 4.38
C ILE A 377 -1.58 -16.39 3.87
N GLY A 378 -0.89 -15.36 3.37
CA GLY A 378 0.46 -15.37 2.85
C GLY A 378 1.40 -14.56 3.73
N ILE A 379 2.61 -15.07 3.91
CA ILE A 379 3.68 -14.42 4.68
C ILE A 379 4.91 -14.17 3.79
N ASP A 380 5.69 -13.15 4.13
CA ASP A 380 7.04 -12.99 3.59
C ASP A 380 7.95 -14.06 4.24
N PRO A 381 8.62 -14.93 3.46
CA PRO A 381 9.50 -15.95 4.01
C PRO A 381 10.74 -15.40 4.74
N ARG A 382 11.10 -14.13 4.53
CA ARG A 382 12.26 -13.47 5.13
C ARG A 382 11.92 -12.82 6.47
N THR A 383 10.81 -12.09 6.53
CA THR A 383 10.40 -11.34 7.72
C THR A 383 9.36 -12.08 8.56
N GLY A 384 8.70 -13.08 7.98
CA GLY A 384 7.58 -13.78 8.60
C GLY A 384 6.27 -12.99 8.60
N GLY A 385 6.28 -11.68 8.29
CA GLY A 385 5.09 -10.83 8.34
C GLY A 385 4.02 -11.24 7.33
N VAL A 386 2.75 -11.06 7.68
CA VAL A 386 1.62 -11.27 6.76
C VAL A 386 1.64 -10.21 5.67
N VAL A 387 1.84 -10.64 4.42
CA VAL A 387 1.94 -9.73 3.26
C VAL A 387 0.76 -9.82 2.32
N ASP A 388 -0.03 -10.89 2.41
CA ASP A 388 -1.20 -11.11 1.55
C ASP A 388 -2.23 -11.95 2.29
N TRP A 389 -3.50 -11.69 2.06
CA TRP A 389 -4.60 -12.55 2.47
C TRP A 389 -5.76 -12.36 1.52
N GLY A 390 -6.66 -13.35 1.49
CA GLY A 390 -7.91 -13.19 0.78
C GLY A 390 -9.03 -14.01 1.38
N VAL A 391 -10.20 -13.41 1.41
CA VAL A 391 -11.42 -13.94 2.00
C VAL A 391 -12.53 -13.95 0.96
N ARG A 392 -13.22 -15.08 0.85
CA ARG A 392 -14.31 -15.22 -0.10
C ARG A 392 -15.50 -14.36 0.31
N VAL A 393 -16.03 -13.63 -0.67
CA VAL A 393 -17.17 -12.73 -0.53
C VAL A 393 -18.22 -13.01 -1.61
N THR A 394 -19.41 -12.45 -1.45
CA THR A 394 -20.48 -12.58 -2.46
C THR A 394 -20.20 -11.70 -3.69
N PRO A 395 -20.78 -12.01 -4.86
CA PRO A 395 -20.70 -11.12 -6.02
C PRO A 395 -21.24 -9.72 -5.77
N THR A 396 -22.23 -9.58 -4.88
CA THR A 396 -22.80 -8.28 -4.53
C THR A 396 -21.80 -7.44 -3.77
N TYR A 397 -21.05 -8.05 -2.83
CA TYR A 397 -19.95 -7.38 -2.14
C TYR A 397 -18.89 -6.85 -3.11
N ALA A 398 -18.56 -7.62 -4.15
CA ALA A 398 -17.58 -7.21 -5.17
C ALA A 398 -17.96 -5.96 -5.98
N GLN A 399 -19.21 -5.52 -5.92
CA GLN A 399 -19.65 -4.27 -6.54
C GLN A 399 -19.41 -3.05 -5.64
N HIS A 400 -19.10 -3.27 -4.37
CA HIS A 400 -18.70 -2.24 -3.44
C HIS A 400 -17.17 -2.12 -3.51
N GLN A 401 -16.65 -1.22 -4.36
CA GLN A 401 -15.27 -0.75 -4.20
C GLN A 401 -15.21 0.07 -2.93
N ARG A 402 -14.83 -0.55 -1.82
CA ARG A 402 -14.64 0.15 -0.55
C ARG A 402 -13.42 -0.40 0.14
N TRP A 403 -12.73 0.52 0.80
CA TRP A 403 -11.48 0.40 1.55
C TRP A 403 -10.21 0.55 0.71
N LEU A 404 -9.44 1.58 1.07
CA LEU A 404 -8.04 1.70 0.73
C LEU A 404 -7.35 0.46 1.33
N ASN A 405 -6.69 -0.34 0.47
CA ASN A 405 -6.02 -1.62 0.78
C ASN A 405 -6.84 -2.91 0.81
N ILE A 406 -8.17 -2.88 0.59
CA ILE A 406 -8.93 -4.11 0.34
C ILE A 406 -9.43 -4.10 -1.10
N GLN A 407 -8.82 -4.94 -1.94
CA GLN A 407 -9.23 -5.10 -3.32
C GLN A 407 -10.21 -6.26 -3.42
N VAL A 408 -11.27 -6.09 -4.22
CA VAL A 408 -12.12 -7.22 -4.59
C VAL A 408 -11.79 -7.66 -6.01
N ASP A 409 -11.37 -8.92 -6.14
CA ASP A 409 -11.04 -9.52 -7.43
C ASP A 409 -11.87 -10.78 -7.70
N ASN A 410 -12.00 -11.11 -8.97
CA ASN A 410 -12.77 -12.24 -9.46
C ASN A 410 -11.84 -13.34 -9.97
N PHE A 411 -11.70 -14.39 -9.18
CA PHE A 411 -10.95 -15.58 -9.55
C PHE A 411 -11.85 -16.62 -10.19
N SER A 412 -11.24 -17.56 -10.91
CA SER A 412 -11.96 -18.70 -11.51
C SER A 412 -12.83 -19.50 -10.53
N HIS A 413 -12.52 -19.42 -9.23
CA HIS A 413 -13.26 -20.10 -8.17
C HIS A 413 -14.20 -19.19 -7.37
N GLY A 414 -14.25 -17.86 -7.59
CA GLY A 414 -15.17 -16.94 -6.91
C GLY A 414 -14.60 -15.54 -6.69
N HIS A 415 -15.37 -14.69 -6.00
CA HIS A 415 -14.94 -13.34 -5.62
C HIS A 415 -14.24 -13.34 -4.26
N TYR A 416 -13.18 -12.53 -4.15
CA TYR A 416 -12.39 -12.42 -2.93
C TYR A 416 -12.09 -10.97 -2.62
N ALA A 417 -12.36 -10.59 -1.37
CA ALA A 417 -11.74 -9.43 -0.75
C ALA A 417 -10.31 -9.82 -0.38
N MET A 418 -9.33 -8.99 -0.74
CA MET A 418 -7.90 -9.26 -0.56
C MET A 418 -7.21 -8.03 -0.02
N GLY A 419 -6.22 -8.22 0.84
CA GLY A 419 -5.41 -7.13 1.38
C GLY A 419 -4.07 -7.61 1.91
N SER A 420 -3.33 -6.72 2.55
CA SER A 420 -2.00 -6.97 3.10
C SER A 420 -1.93 -6.63 4.59
N GLY A 421 -1.24 -7.45 5.38
CA GLY A 421 -1.14 -7.30 6.83
C GLY A 421 -2.39 -7.75 7.59
N SER A 422 -2.22 -8.08 8.87
CA SER A 422 -3.33 -8.50 9.76
C SER A 422 -4.33 -7.38 10.07
N LEU A 423 -3.90 -6.12 10.03
CA LEU A 423 -4.76 -4.97 10.32
C LEU A 423 -5.86 -4.80 9.26
N SER A 424 -5.49 -4.83 7.98
CA SER A 424 -6.48 -4.75 6.88
C SER A 424 -7.43 -5.96 6.91
N PHE A 425 -6.92 -7.13 7.31
CA PHE A 425 -7.76 -8.32 7.50
C PHE A 425 -8.78 -8.13 8.62
N LEU A 426 -8.37 -7.58 9.76
CA LEU A 426 -9.27 -7.34 10.88
C LEU A 426 -10.31 -6.26 10.58
N ARG A 427 -9.94 -5.27 9.75
CA ARG A 427 -10.85 -4.24 9.25
C ARG A 427 -12.02 -4.86 8.47
N LEU A 428 -11.83 -5.98 7.79
CA LEU A 428 -12.91 -6.72 7.13
C LEU A 428 -14.03 -7.17 8.11
N PHE A 429 -13.75 -7.22 9.41
CA PHE A 429 -14.70 -7.63 10.43
C PHE A 429 -15.24 -6.48 11.29
N SER A 430 -14.83 -5.23 11.03
CA SER A 430 -15.33 -4.06 11.78
C SER A 430 -16.75 -3.68 11.37
N GLU A 431 -17.16 -4.00 10.14
CA GLU A 431 -18.47 -3.67 9.58
C GLU A 431 -19.40 -4.88 9.49
N ASP A 432 -20.63 -4.73 9.98
CA ASP A 432 -21.63 -5.80 9.97
C ASP A 432 -22.00 -6.25 8.54
N ASP A 433 -22.04 -5.33 7.59
CA ASP A 433 -22.36 -5.63 6.19
C ASP A 433 -21.30 -6.53 5.53
N ASP A 434 -20.03 -6.27 5.81
CA ASP A 434 -18.89 -7.05 5.32
C ASP A 434 -18.93 -8.47 5.91
N VAL A 435 -19.14 -8.56 7.23
CA VAL A 435 -19.33 -9.84 7.93
C VAL A 435 -20.52 -10.62 7.38
N ASN A 436 -21.63 -9.94 7.09
CA ASN A 436 -22.83 -10.57 6.54
C ASN A 436 -22.61 -11.08 5.11
N ALA A 437 -21.87 -10.35 4.28
CA ALA A 437 -21.47 -10.78 2.95
C ALA A 437 -20.57 -12.02 3.00
N MET A 438 -19.55 -12.03 3.85
CA MET A 438 -18.70 -13.21 4.06
C MET A 438 -19.49 -14.42 4.55
N ARG A 439 -20.37 -14.25 5.55
CA ARG A 439 -21.24 -15.32 6.06
C ARG A 439 -22.17 -15.86 4.97
N GLN A 440 -22.67 -15.00 4.10
CA GLN A 440 -23.45 -15.45 2.96
C GLN A 440 -22.61 -16.30 2.00
N ALA A 441 -21.39 -15.88 1.65
CA ALA A 441 -20.49 -16.67 0.81
C ALA A 441 -20.18 -18.05 1.45
N VAL A 442 -19.95 -18.10 2.77
CA VAL A 442 -19.77 -19.34 3.53
C VAL A 442 -21.01 -20.26 3.46
N ARG A 443 -22.22 -19.69 3.60
CA ARG A 443 -23.47 -20.46 3.46
C ARG A 443 -23.63 -21.03 2.05
N GLU A 444 -23.29 -20.27 1.02
CA GLU A 444 -23.33 -20.72 -0.37
C GLU A 444 -22.35 -21.89 -0.61
N LEU A 445 -21.12 -21.78 -0.11
CA LEU A 445 -20.13 -22.87 -0.17
C LEU A 445 -20.61 -24.14 0.54
N THR A 446 -21.18 -23.98 1.74
CA THR A 446 -21.68 -25.11 2.53
C THR A 446 -22.88 -25.79 1.85
N SER A 447 -23.74 -25.03 1.17
CA SER A 447 -24.94 -25.57 0.51
C SER A 447 -24.64 -26.38 -0.75
N THR A 448 -23.50 -26.13 -1.40
CA THR A 448 -23.16 -26.70 -2.72
C THR A 448 -22.25 -27.92 -2.64
N THR A 449 -21.81 -28.32 -1.44
CA THR A 449 -20.71 -29.29 -1.28
C THR A 449 -21.13 -30.52 -0.49
N HIS A 450 -20.81 -31.70 -1.03
CA HIS A 450 -21.23 -33.01 -0.48
C HIS A 450 -20.29 -33.57 0.60
N ALA A 451 -19.08 -33.02 0.74
CA ALA A 451 -18.12 -33.41 1.76
C ALA A 451 -17.48 -32.15 2.36
N ALA A 452 -17.68 -31.94 3.65
CA ALA A 452 -17.19 -30.74 4.33
C ALA A 452 -15.65 -30.70 4.46
N GLN A 453 -14.99 -31.87 4.51
CA GLN A 453 -13.54 -31.99 4.64
C GLN A 453 -12.85 -32.72 3.46
N ARG A 454 -11.72 -32.17 2.99
CA ARG A 454 -10.83 -32.81 2.00
C ARG A 454 -9.86 -33.75 2.71
N LYS A 455 -10.04 -35.07 2.54
CA LYS A 455 -9.11 -36.09 3.07
C LYS A 455 -7.71 -35.91 2.44
N GLY A 456 -6.66 -35.93 3.26
CA GLY A 456 -5.26 -35.75 2.82
C GLY A 456 -4.84 -34.30 2.58
N TRP A 457 -5.70 -33.34 2.92
CA TRP A 457 -5.41 -31.90 2.86
C TRP A 457 -5.70 -31.21 4.20
N HIS A 458 -6.73 -31.68 4.90
CA HIS A 458 -7.10 -31.19 6.23
C HIS A 458 -6.04 -31.56 7.27
N ASN A 459 -5.50 -30.56 7.96
CA ASN A 459 -4.58 -30.70 9.09
C ASN A 459 -5.37 -30.62 10.42
N PRO A 460 -5.50 -31.72 11.16
CA PRO A 460 -6.29 -31.75 12.39
C PRO A 460 -5.64 -30.97 13.54
N TYR A 461 -4.32 -30.78 13.53
CA TYR A 461 -3.61 -30.00 14.54
C TYR A 461 -3.88 -28.50 14.38
N LEU A 462 -3.93 -28.02 13.12
CA LEU A 462 -4.39 -26.66 12.82
C LEU A 462 -5.86 -26.47 13.21
N GLU A 463 -6.74 -27.43 12.92
CA GLU A 463 -8.16 -27.34 13.33
C GLU A 463 -8.28 -27.23 14.85
N ALA A 464 -7.54 -28.05 15.60
CA ALA A 464 -7.52 -27.98 17.06
C ALA A 464 -7.06 -26.61 17.56
N ALA A 465 -5.94 -26.09 17.06
CA ALA A 465 -5.43 -24.76 17.44
C ALA A 465 -6.45 -23.65 17.13
N VAL A 466 -7.00 -23.65 15.93
CA VAL A 466 -7.94 -22.61 15.49
C VAL A 466 -9.27 -22.65 16.26
N LEU A 467 -9.74 -23.83 16.68
CA LEU A 467 -10.98 -23.98 17.45
C LEU A 467 -10.79 -23.81 18.97
N GLU A 468 -9.65 -24.23 19.52
CA GLU A 468 -9.38 -24.24 20.97
C GLU A 468 -8.14 -23.38 21.27
N PRO A 469 -8.27 -22.30 22.06
CA PRO A 469 -7.11 -21.45 22.33
C PRO A 469 -6.09 -22.24 23.15
N PRO A 470 -4.78 -22.00 22.94
CA PRO A 470 -3.77 -22.52 23.87
C PRO A 470 -4.16 -22.11 25.29
N THR A 471 -4.30 -23.11 26.16
CA THR A 471 -4.65 -22.88 27.57
C THR A 471 -3.42 -22.26 28.26
N PRO A 472 -3.59 -21.19 29.05
CA PRO A 472 -2.48 -20.53 29.75
C PRO A 472 -1.74 -21.45 30.73
#